data_AF-A0A8M1FT71-F1
#
_entry.id   AF-A0A8M1FT71-F1
#
_cell.length_a   1.000
_cell.length_b   1.000
_cell.length_c   1.000
_cell.angle_alpha   90.00
_cell.angle_beta   90.00
_cell.angle_gamma   90.00
#
_symmetry.space_group_name_H-M   'P 1'
#
loop_
_entity.id
_entity.type
_entity.pdbx_description
1 polymer ?
#
loop_
_entity_poly.entity_id
_entity_poly.type
_entity_poly.pdbx_seq_one_letter_code
_entity_poly.pdbx_strand_id
1 'polypeptide(L)'
;MMLGSFQFTATSMGQLYEMFHSVMKHLPGPQQQAFKELQGLEDFIAKKVEQNQRTLDPNSPRDFIDSFLIRMQEEQSNPNTEFFLKNLVLTTLNLFFAGTETVSTTLRYGFLLLMKHPDVEAKVHEEIDQVIGKNRQPKFEDRAKMPYTEAVIHEIQRFGDIIPMGPAHRVTKDTRFREFLLPKGTEVFPMLGSVLRDPKFFSNPRDFHPQHFLDENGQFKKSDAFVPFSIGKWYCFGEGLARMELFLFLTNILQNFRFKSPQLPKDIDVSPKFVGFATIPGSYTMSFQPR
;
A
#
# COMPACT_ATOMS: atom_id res chain seq x y z
N MET A 1 15.67 6.05 4.65
CA MET A 1 15.14 5.76 6.00
C MET A 1 13.89 4.90 5.90
N MET A 2 12.81 5.35 5.26
CA MET A 2 11.55 4.57 5.21
C MET A 2 11.64 3.29 4.34
N LEU A 3 12.21 3.41 3.14
CA LEU A 3 12.36 2.27 2.22
C LEU A 3 13.25 1.14 2.77
N GLY A 4 14.26 1.46 3.59
CA GLY A 4 15.21 0.47 4.11
C GLY A 4 14.56 -0.46 5.15
N SER A 5 13.87 0.12 6.14
CA SER A 5 13.11 -0.64 7.13
C SER A 5 11.96 -1.43 6.50
N PHE A 6 11.24 -0.85 5.53
CA PHE A 6 10.19 -1.57 4.80
C PHE A 6 10.73 -2.73 3.94
N GLN A 7 11.87 -2.55 3.28
CA GLN A 7 12.52 -3.66 2.57
C GLN A 7 13.02 -4.75 3.51
N PHE A 8 13.56 -4.38 4.67
CA PHE A 8 14.06 -5.34 5.66
C PHE A 8 12.98 -6.36 6.05
N THR A 9 11.73 -5.92 6.28
CA THR A 9 10.63 -6.82 6.64
C THR A 9 10.27 -7.82 5.53
N ALA A 10 10.58 -7.52 4.27
CA ALA A 10 10.40 -8.42 3.14
C ALA A 10 11.55 -9.45 2.97
N THR A 11 12.70 -9.25 3.63
CA THR A 11 13.86 -10.14 3.50
C THR A 11 13.76 -11.38 4.38
N SER A 12 14.53 -12.43 4.05
CA SER A 12 14.65 -13.63 4.90
C SER A 12 15.14 -13.31 6.32
N MET A 13 16.00 -12.29 6.50
CA MET A 13 16.44 -11.85 7.83
C MET A 13 15.32 -11.14 8.60
N GLY A 14 14.45 -10.40 7.92
CA GLY A 14 13.24 -9.83 8.52
C GLY A 14 12.28 -10.92 8.98
N GLN A 15 12.05 -11.93 8.13
CA GLN A 15 11.19 -13.07 8.50
C GLN A 15 11.78 -13.89 9.67
N LEU A 16 13.11 -14.05 9.71
CA LEU A 16 13.77 -14.68 10.85
C LEU A 16 13.60 -13.85 12.12
N TYR A 17 13.64 -12.52 12.00
CA TYR A 17 13.39 -11.61 13.12
C TYR A 17 11.97 -11.80 13.68
N GLU A 18 10.93 -11.95 12.86
CA GLU A 18 9.57 -12.20 13.35
C GLU A 18 9.48 -13.44 14.26
N MET A 19 10.23 -14.50 13.93
CA MET A 19 10.25 -15.74 14.71
C MET A 19 11.10 -15.63 15.98
N PHE A 20 12.23 -14.92 15.92
CA PHE A 20 13.25 -14.92 16.97
C PHE A 20 13.53 -13.52 17.54
N HIS A 21 12.54 -12.63 17.50
CA HIS A 21 12.68 -11.23 17.91
C HIS A 21 13.20 -11.09 19.36
N SER A 22 12.85 -12.04 20.23
CA SER A 22 13.28 -12.08 21.64
C SER A 22 14.80 -12.14 21.80
N VAL A 23 15.49 -12.82 20.88
CA VAL A 23 16.96 -12.96 20.87
C VAL A 23 17.59 -11.95 19.91
N MET A 24 17.09 -11.88 18.68
CA MET A 24 17.71 -11.12 17.59
C MET A 24 17.76 -9.60 17.84
N LYS A 25 16.85 -9.07 18.68
CA LYS A 25 16.89 -7.66 19.11
C LYS A 25 18.16 -7.30 19.90
N HIS A 26 18.85 -8.29 20.46
CA HIS A 26 20.09 -8.12 21.21
C HIS A 26 21.34 -8.49 20.41
N LEU A 27 21.17 -9.07 19.22
CA LEU A 27 22.28 -9.45 18.34
C LEU A 27 22.60 -8.34 17.34
N PRO A 28 23.88 -8.18 16.93
CA PRO A 28 24.21 -7.34 15.79
C PRO A 28 23.61 -7.93 14.50
N GLY A 29 23.25 -7.06 13.56
CA GLY A 29 22.73 -7.47 12.25
C GLY A 29 21.88 -6.41 11.58
N PRO A 30 21.33 -6.72 10.38
CA PRO A 30 20.49 -5.79 9.62
C PRO A 30 19.28 -5.26 10.40
N GLN A 31 18.74 -6.04 11.34
CA GLN A 31 17.64 -5.62 12.21
C GLN A 31 17.99 -4.39 13.06
N GLN A 32 19.24 -4.23 13.49
CA GLN A 32 19.67 -3.06 14.25
C GLN A 32 19.68 -1.80 13.40
N GLN A 33 20.02 -1.92 12.11
CA GLN A 33 19.92 -0.82 11.17
C GLN A 33 18.45 -0.45 10.90
N ALA A 34 17.57 -1.45 10.76
CA ALA A 34 16.13 -1.21 10.63
C ALA A 34 15.54 -0.47 11.84
N PHE A 35 15.95 -0.82 13.08
CA PHE A 35 15.50 -0.09 14.28
C PHE A 35 16.02 1.34 14.34
N LYS A 36 17.27 1.59 13.93
CA LYS A 36 17.80 2.95 13.84
C LYS A 36 16.99 3.80 12.84
N GLU A 37 16.60 3.21 11.72
CA GLU A 37 15.76 3.89 10.72
C GLU A 37 14.35 4.17 11.25
N LEU A 38 13.73 3.23 11.96
CA LEU A 38 12.44 3.44 12.61
C LEU A 38 12.52 4.51 13.71
N GLN A 39 13.56 4.48 14.55
CA GLN A 39 13.80 5.50 15.56
C GLN A 39 13.97 6.89 14.92
N GLY A 40 14.71 6.98 13.81
CA GLY A 40 14.87 8.23 13.09
C GLY A 40 13.55 8.80 12.55
N LEU A 41 12.61 7.92 12.14
CA LEU A 41 11.26 8.33 11.76
C LEU A 41 10.44 8.79 12.96
N GLU A 42 10.49 8.06 14.08
CA GLU A 42 9.82 8.45 15.32
C GLU A 42 10.32 9.82 15.82
N ASP A 43 11.64 10.03 15.85
CA ASP A 43 12.26 11.30 16.24
C ASP A 43 11.84 12.46 15.31
N PHE A 44 11.70 12.18 14.01
CA PHE A 44 11.22 13.17 13.04
C PHE A 44 9.77 13.56 13.33
N ILE A 45 8.88 12.59 13.58
CA ILE A 45 7.49 12.86 13.93
C ILE A 45 7.39 13.59 15.27
N ALA A 46 8.17 13.19 16.28
CA ALA A 46 8.20 13.87 17.57
C ALA A 46 8.57 15.35 17.43
N LYS A 47 9.58 15.68 16.60
CA LYS A 47 9.94 17.07 16.28
C LYS A 47 8.79 17.83 15.60
N LYS A 48 8.01 17.18 14.73
CA LYS A 48 6.83 17.79 14.11
C LYS A 48 5.73 18.05 15.12
N VAL A 49 5.46 17.09 16.01
CA VAL A 49 4.50 17.28 17.10
C VAL A 49 4.90 18.44 18.01
N GLU A 50 6.17 18.56 18.37
CA GLU A 50 6.68 19.67 19.19
C GLU A 50 6.50 21.03 18.48
N GLN A 51 6.80 21.11 17.17
CA GLN A 51 6.56 22.31 16.37
C GLN A 51 5.09 22.71 16.38
N ASN A 52 4.20 21.73 16.19
CA ASN A 52 2.76 21.95 16.19
C ASN A 52 2.26 22.43 17.55
N GLN A 53 2.71 21.82 18.65
CA GLN A 53 2.36 22.23 20.02
C GLN A 53 2.71 23.69 20.31
N ARG A 54 3.88 24.17 19.88
CA ARG A 54 4.32 25.55 20.10
C ARG A 54 3.50 26.59 19.33
N THR A 55 2.79 26.18 18.31
CA THR A 55 2.10 27.06 17.35
C THR A 55 0.62 26.69 17.19
N LEU A 56 0.07 25.93 18.12
CA LEU A 56 -1.30 25.43 18.08
C LEU A 56 -2.30 26.58 18.28
N ASP A 57 -3.22 26.73 17.33
CA ASP A 57 -4.45 27.50 17.50
C ASP A 57 -5.63 26.51 17.64
N PRO A 58 -6.22 26.36 18.85
CA PRO A 58 -7.33 25.44 19.06
C PRO A 58 -8.57 25.72 18.20
N ASN A 59 -8.72 26.93 17.66
CA ASN A 59 -9.87 27.29 16.82
C ASN A 59 -9.63 27.01 15.33
N SER A 60 -8.39 26.69 14.94
CA SER A 60 -8.00 26.54 13.54
C SER A 60 -6.93 25.43 13.39
N PRO A 61 -7.32 24.14 13.56
CA PRO A 61 -6.38 23.04 13.41
C PRO A 61 -5.84 22.96 11.97
N ARG A 62 -4.51 22.89 11.82
CA ARG A 62 -3.86 22.87 10.51
C ARG A 62 -3.83 21.49 9.88
N ASP A 63 -3.78 20.44 10.70
CA ASP A 63 -3.52 19.07 10.27
C ASP A 63 -4.02 18.03 11.31
N PHE A 64 -3.70 16.77 11.05
CA PHE A 64 -4.01 15.65 11.94
C PHE A 64 -3.40 15.82 13.34
N ILE A 65 -2.18 16.37 13.42
CA ILE A 65 -1.46 16.54 14.69
C ILE A 65 -2.21 17.56 15.55
N ASP A 66 -2.56 18.72 14.99
CA ASP A 66 -3.31 19.74 15.72
C ASP A 66 -4.66 19.22 16.20
N SER A 67 -5.39 18.51 15.33
CA SER A 67 -6.69 17.93 15.68
C SER A 67 -6.58 16.95 16.85
N PHE A 68 -5.52 16.13 16.87
CA PHE A 68 -5.26 15.22 17.97
C PHE A 68 -4.83 15.98 19.24
N LEU A 69 -3.99 17.01 19.14
CA LEU A 69 -3.57 17.84 20.27
C LEU A 69 -4.77 18.56 20.92
N ILE A 70 -5.72 19.05 20.12
CA ILE A 70 -6.97 19.65 20.63
C ILE A 70 -7.79 18.59 21.37
N ARG A 71 -7.95 17.39 20.79
CA ARG A 71 -8.63 16.29 21.49
C ARG A 71 -7.93 15.89 22.79
N MET A 72 -6.59 15.92 22.83
CA MET A 72 -5.84 15.72 24.08
C MET A 72 -6.16 16.80 25.12
N GLN A 73 -6.39 18.05 24.71
CA GLN A 73 -6.83 19.13 25.61
C GLN A 73 -8.25 18.90 26.15
N GLU A 74 -9.16 18.45 25.30
CA GLU A 74 -10.55 18.12 25.67
C GLU A 74 -10.63 16.95 26.67
N GLU A 75 -9.71 15.98 26.55
CA GLU A 75 -9.69 14.75 27.35
C GLU A 75 -8.83 14.85 28.63
N GLN A 76 -8.30 16.02 28.98
CA GLN A 76 -7.39 16.17 30.14
C GLN A 76 -7.99 15.72 31.48
N SER A 77 -9.31 15.79 31.61
CA SER A 77 -10.03 15.38 32.82
C SER A 77 -10.35 13.88 32.87
N ASN A 78 -10.13 13.15 31.78
CA ASN A 78 -10.40 11.71 31.67
C ASN A 78 -9.13 10.89 32.00
N PRO A 79 -9.04 10.24 33.17
CA PRO A 79 -7.86 9.47 33.54
C PRO A 79 -7.66 8.21 32.69
N ASN A 80 -8.68 7.76 31.96
CA ASN A 80 -8.64 6.58 31.09
C ASN A 80 -8.53 6.97 29.59
N THR A 81 -8.08 8.19 29.30
CA THR A 81 -7.97 8.65 27.91
C THR A 81 -6.87 7.92 27.13
N GLU A 82 -7.17 7.57 25.88
CA GLU A 82 -6.18 7.08 24.91
C GLU A 82 -5.56 8.23 24.09
N PHE A 83 -5.99 9.47 24.33
CA PHE A 83 -5.44 10.66 23.70
C PHE A 83 -4.30 11.22 24.56
N PHE A 84 -3.10 10.69 24.33
CA PHE A 84 -1.85 11.16 24.95
C PHE A 84 -0.70 11.19 23.95
N LEU A 85 0.39 11.88 24.30
CA LEU A 85 1.49 12.22 23.40
C LEU A 85 2.09 11.01 22.67
N LYS A 86 2.31 9.89 23.37
CA LYS A 86 2.86 8.68 22.76
C LYS A 86 1.92 8.10 21.70
N ASN A 87 0.61 8.06 21.95
CA ASN A 87 -0.36 7.61 20.95
C ASN A 87 -0.44 8.59 19.76
N LEU A 88 -0.31 9.90 19.98
CA LEU A 88 -0.23 10.90 18.91
C LEU A 88 0.98 10.64 17.99
N VAL A 89 2.18 10.52 18.56
CA VAL A 89 3.42 10.30 17.81
C VAL A 89 3.34 8.99 17.02
N LEU A 90 2.95 7.88 17.67
CA LEU A 90 2.88 6.57 17.01
C LEU A 90 1.75 6.49 15.98
N THR A 91 0.59 7.10 16.22
CA THR A 91 -0.49 7.13 15.23
C THR A 91 -0.10 7.95 14.00
N THR A 92 0.55 9.09 14.19
CA THR A 92 1.06 9.92 13.09
C THR A 92 2.15 9.18 12.31
N LEU A 93 3.05 8.49 13.00
CA LEU A 93 4.07 7.63 12.38
C LEU A 93 3.41 6.50 11.56
N ASN A 94 2.38 5.84 12.09
CA ASN A 94 1.64 4.80 11.38
C ASN A 94 1.01 5.31 10.09
N LEU A 95 0.34 6.47 10.13
CA LEU A 95 -0.24 7.11 8.95
C LEU A 95 0.84 7.45 7.92
N PHE A 96 1.95 8.05 8.36
CA PHE A 96 3.05 8.44 7.50
C PHE A 96 3.75 7.24 6.82
N PHE A 97 4.02 6.18 7.60
CA PHE A 97 4.66 4.97 7.10
C PHE A 97 3.75 4.18 6.16
N ALA A 98 2.53 3.84 6.61
CA ALA A 98 1.60 3.01 5.85
C ALA A 98 1.09 3.71 4.59
N GLY A 99 0.85 5.03 4.66
CA GLY A 99 0.38 5.85 3.54
C GLY A 99 1.44 6.07 2.46
N THR A 100 2.73 5.95 2.78
CA THR A 100 3.82 6.22 1.81
C THR A 100 4.29 4.96 1.10
N GLU A 101 4.76 3.95 1.84
CA GLU A 101 5.49 2.81 1.25
C GLU A 101 4.61 1.91 0.40
N THR A 102 3.34 1.72 0.80
CA THR A 102 2.40 0.82 0.11
C THR A 102 2.01 1.36 -1.27
N VAL A 103 1.62 2.64 -1.35
CA VAL A 103 1.27 3.31 -2.60
C VAL A 103 2.52 3.47 -3.48
N SER A 104 3.64 3.90 -2.92
CA SER A 104 4.91 4.04 -3.66
C SER A 104 5.36 2.72 -4.29
N THR A 105 5.29 1.61 -3.55
CA THR A 105 5.66 0.29 -4.07
C THR A 105 4.66 -0.19 -5.12
N THR A 106 3.36 0.09 -4.94
CA THR A 106 2.33 -0.22 -5.95
C THR A 106 2.58 0.52 -7.27
N LEU A 107 2.86 1.83 -7.22
CA LEU A 107 3.17 2.63 -8.42
C LEU A 107 4.45 2.14 -9.10
N ARG A 108 5.50 1.85 -8.32
CA ARG A 108 6.76 1.29 -8.82
C ARG A 108 6.54 -0.06 -9.52
N TYR A 109 5.73 -0.95 -8.95
CA TYR A 109 5.36 -2.20 -9.61
C TYR A 109 4.51 -1.94 -10.87
N GLY A 110 3.56 -1.01 -10.79
CA GLY A 110 2.68 -0.64 -11.91
C GLY A 110 3.45 -0.14 -13.13
N PHE A 111 4.43 0.74 -12.94
CA PHE A 111 5.25 1.24 -14.06
C PHE A 111 6.12 0.12 -14.66
N LEU A 112 6.67 -0.77 -13.84
CA LEU A 112 7.41 -1.95 -14.32
C LEU A 112 6.51 -2.86 -15.18
N LEU A 113 5.28 -3.11 -14.73
CA LEU A 113 4.29 -3.90 -15.46
C LEU A 113 3.87 -3.23 -16.77
N LEU A 114 3.64 -1.92 -16.77
CA LEU A 114 3.28 -1.20 -17.99
C LEU A 114 4.42 -1.19 -19.03
N MET A 115 5.68 -1.10 -18.60
CA MET A 115 6.82 -1.28 -19.50
C MET A 115 6.94 -2.71 -20.04
N LYS A 116 6.54 -3.71 -19.25
CA LYS A 116 6.47 -5.12 -19.68
C LYS A 116 5.36 -5.34 -20.72
N HIS A 117 4.25 -4.61 -20.60
CA HIS A 117 3.03 -4.74 -21.39
C HIS A 117 2.69 -3.42 -22.12
N PRO A 118 3.47 -3.03 -23.15
CA PRO A 118 3.26 -1.75 -23.86
C PRO A 118 1.91 -1.68 -24.59
N ASP A 119 1.28 -2.81 -24.88
CA ASP A 119 -0.08 -2.90 -25.40
C ASP A 119 -1.14 -2.44 -24.36
N VAL A 120 -0.91 -2.73 -23.09
CA VAL A 120 -1.75 -2.26 -21.99
C VAL A 120 -1.56 -0.75 -21.79
N GLU A 121 -0.31 -0.28 -21.80
CA GLU A 121 0.00 1.16 -21.75
C GLU A 121 -0.71 1.93 -22.88
N ALA A 122 -0.67 1.39 -24.11
CA ALA A 122 -1.31 2.02 -25.27
C ALA A 122 -2.83 2.19 -25.09
N LYS A 123 -3.52 1.17 -24.56
CA LYS A 123 -4.96 1.23 -24.29
C LYS A 123 -5.31 2.21 -23.17
N VAL A 124 -4.46 2.32 -22.14
CA VAL A 124 -4.65 3.35 -21.09
C VAL A 124 -4.48 4.75 -21.69
N HIS A 125 -3.50 4.96 -22.57
CA HIS A 125 -3.34 6.23 -23.27
C HIS A 125 -4.56 6.58 -24.13
N GLU A 126 -5.09 5.62 -24.88
CA GLU A 126 -6.29 5.81 -25.70
C GLU A 126 -7.49 6.26 -24.83
N GLU A 127 -7.73 5.58 -23.72
CA GLU A 127 -8.83 5.90 -22.81
C GLU A 127 -8.64 7.26 -22.13
N ILE A 128 -7.41 7.62 -21.72
CA ILE A 128 -7.08 8.94 -21.19
C ILE A 128 -7.36 10.03 -22.23
N ASP A 129 -6.90 9.84 -23.46
CA ASP A 129 -7.06 10.83 -24.52
C ASP A 129 -8.55 11.04 -24.87
N GLN A 130 -9.34 9.97 -24.85
CA GLN A 130 -10.78 10.02 -25.12
C GLN A 130 -11.59 10.70 -24.00
N VAL A 131 -11.30 10.40 -22.74
CA VAL A 131 -12.13 10.84 -21.60
C VAL A 131 -11.66 12.18 -21.01
N ILE A 132 -10.34 12.38 -20.95
CA ILE A 132 -9.72 13.53 -20.28
C ILE A 132 -9.16 14.51 -21.31
N GLY A 133 -8.51 14.00 -22.36
CA GLY A 133 -7.75 14.79 -23.32
C GLY A 133 -6.45 15.33 -22.72
N LYS A 134 -5.83 16.32 -23.35
CA LYS A 134 -4.51 16.89 -22.94
C LYS A 134 -4.58 18.25 -22.22
N ASN A 135 -5.76 18.89 -22.19
CA ASN A 135 -5.89 20.29 -21.79
C ASN A 135 -6.29 20.52 -20.32
N ARG A 136 -6.57 19.44 -19.57
CA ARG A 136 -6.95 19.51 -18.17
C ARG A 136 -6.28 18.39 -17.39
N GLN A 137 -6.10 18.61 -16.09
CA GLN A 137 -5.64 17.56 -15.19
C GLN A 137 -6.73 16.49 -14.97
N PRO A 138 -6.34 15.21 -14.76
CA PRO A 138 -7.25 14.17 -14.31
C PRO A 138 -7.89 14.53 -12.96
N LYS A 139 -9.17 14.18 -12.82
CA LYS A 139 -9.92 14.28 -11.57
C LYS A 139 -10.40 12.90 -11.16
N PHE A 140 -10.62 12.67 -9.87
CA PHE A 140 -11.00 11.33 -9.40
C PHE A 140 -12.36 10.87 -9.96
N GLU A 141 -13.25 11.80 -10.29
CA GLU A 141 -14.53 11.53 -10.96
C GLU A 141 -14.38 10.91 -12.36
N ASP A 142 -13.25 11.14 -13.04
CA ASP A 142 -12.99 10.57 -14.36
C ASP A 142 -12.94 9.03 -14.32
N ARG A 143 -12.60 8.45 -13.15
CA ARG A 143 -12.53 7.00 -12.93
C ARG A 143 -13.80 6.28 -13.38
N ALA A 144 -14.98 6.86 -13.13
CA ALA A 144 -16.26 6.24 -13.47
C ALA A 144 -16.48 6.07 -14.99
N LYS A 145 -15.69 6.76 -15.82
CA LYS A 145 -15.74 6.71 -17.29
C LYS A 145 -14.52 6.00 -17.89
N MET A 146 -13.64 5.46 -17.06
CA MET A 146 -12.36 4.86 -17.48
C MET A 146 -12.23 3.41 -16.99
N PRO A 147 -13.14 2.51 -17.43
CA PRO A 147 -13.17 1.13 -16.95
C PRO A 147 -11.86 0.37 -17.21
N TYR A 148 -11.15 0.65 -18.31
CA TYR A 148 -9.90 -0.04 -18.62
C TYR A 148 -8.78 0.39 -17.68
N THR A 149 -8.63 1.68 -17.43
CA THR A 149 -7.66 2.23 -16.47
C THR A 149 -7.95 1.73 -15.06
N GLU A 150 -9.23 1.69 -14.66
CA GLU A 150 -9.61 1.13 -13.36
C GLU A 150 -9.25 -0.36 -13.27
N ALA A 151 -9.51 -1.15 -14.33
CA ALA A 151 -9.12 -2.56 -14.40
C ALA A 151 -7.60 -2.76 -14.34
N VAL A 152 -6.82 -1.91 -15.02
CA VAL A 152 -5.35 -1.93 -14.96
C VAL A 152 -4.84 -1.66 -13.56
N ILE A 153 -5.38 -0.66 -12.86
CA ILE A 153 -4.98 -0.37 -11.46
C ILE A 153 -5.31 -1.55 -10.55
N HIS A 154 -6.49 -2.15 -10.69
CA HIS A 154 -6.85 -3.35 -9.92
C HIS A 154 -5.92 -4.52 -10.23
N GLU A 155 -5.56 -4.74 -11.49
CA GLU A 155 -4.63 -5.80 -11.88
C GLU A 155 -3.20 -5.54 -11.38
N ILE A 156 -2.74 -4.28 -11.34
CA ILE A 156 -1.45 -3.92 -10.72
C ILE A 156 -1.45 -4.30 -9.23
N GLN A 157 -2.52 -3.98 -8.51
CA GLN A 157 -2.63 -4.32 -7.09
C GLN A 157 -2.74 -5.83 -6.86
N ARG A 158 -3.51 -6.54 -7.69
CA ARG A 158 -3.68 -7.99 -7.61
C ARG A 158 -2.38 -8.75 -7.89
N PHE A 159 -1.69 -8.38 -8.97
CA PHE A 159 -0.43 -9.01 -9.36
C PHE A 159 0.69 -8.65 -8.38
N GLY A 160 0.80 -7.37 -8.04
CA GLY A 160 1.85 -6.84 -7.17
C GLY A 160 1.77 -7.35 -5.74
N ASP A 161 0.56 -7.65 -5.24
CA ASP A 161 0.32 -8.34 -3.96
C ASP A 161 1.21 -7.81 -2.84
N ILE A 162 1.11 -6.50 -2.60
CA ILE A 162 2.12 -5.74 -1.84
C ILE A 162 2.24 -6.22 -0.40
N ILE A 163 1.16 -6.71 0.22
CA ILE A 163 1.15 -7.24 1.59
C ILE A 163 0.56 -8.68 1.55
N PRO A 164 1.35 -9.68 1.14
CA PRO A 164 0.84 -11.01 0.76
C PRO A 164 0.20 -11.80 1.91
N MET A 165 0.58 -11.53 3.16
CA MET A 165 0.07 -12.21 4.36
C MET A 165 -0.87 -11.35 5.21
N GLY A 166 -1.17 -10.11 4.77
CA GLY A 166 -1.81 -9.10 5.60
C GLY A 166 -1.04 -8.78 6.89
N PRO A 167 -1.47 -7.77 7.67
CA PRO A 167 -1.11 -7.68 9.08
C PRO A 167 -1.71 -8.87 9.84
N ALA A 168 -0.97 -9.41 10.81
CA ALA A 168 -1.47 -10.51 11.65
C ALA A 168 -2.72 -10.08 12.45
N HIS A 169 -3.70 -10.96 12.52
CA HIS A 169 -4.87 -10.84 13.38
C HIS A 169 -4.73 -11.72 14.61
N ARG A 170 -5.55 -11.46 15.62
CA ARG A 170 -5.61 -12.30 16.84
C ARG A 170 -7.05 -12.50 17.29
N VAL A 171 -7.42 -13.74 17.61
CA VAL A 171 -8.77 -14.02 18.12
C VAL A 171 -8.94 -13.45 19.54
N THR A 172 -10.02 -12.70 19.77
CA THR A 172 -10.24 -11.96 21.04
C THR A 172 -10.86 -12.81 22.14
N LYS A 173 -11.36 -13.99 21.79
CA LYS A 173 -11.95 -15.01 22.67
C LYS A 173 -11.79 -16.39 22.02
N ASP A 174 -12.02 -17.44 22.79
CA ASP A 174 -12.12 -18.80 22.25
C ASP A 174 -13.16 -18.82 21.13
N THR A 175 -12.74 -19.27 19.96
CA THR A 175 -13.50 -19.13 18.73
C THR A 175 -13.56 -20.47 18.01
N ARG A 176 -14.76 -20.99 17.78
CA ARG A 176 -14.96 -22.10 16.85
C ARG A 176 -14.94 -21.56 15.43
N PHE A 177 -14.02 -22.06 14.60
CA PHE A 177 -13.90 -21.69 13.19
C PHE A 177 -13.77 -22.96 12.35
N ARG A 178 -14.78 -23.22 11.51
CA ARG A 178 -14.99 -24.53 10.88
C ARG A 178 -15.02 -25.61 11.97
N GLU A 179 -14.28 -26.70 11.78
CA GLU A 179 -14.17 -27.81 12.74
C GLU A 179 -13.16 -27.56 13.88
N PHE A 180 -12.48 -26.41 13.90
CA PHE A 180 -11.41 -26.12 14.86
C PHE A 180 -11.86 -25.19 15.99
N LEU A 181 -11.30 -25.40 17.18
CA LEU A 181 -11.37 -24.45 18.28
C LEU A 181 -10.05 -23.68 18.36
N LEU A 182 -10.10 -22.36 18.18
CA LEU A 182 -8.97 -21.46 18.32
C LEU A 182 -9.04 -20.81 19.71
N PRO A 183 -8.09 -21.07 20.61
CA PRO A 183 -8.01 -20.41 21.91
C PRO A 183 -7.87 -18.89 21.79
N LYS A 184 -8.40 -18.15 22.77
CA LYS A 184 -8.17 -16.71 22.88
C LYS A 184 -6.68 -16.38 22.76
N GLY A 185 -6.35 -15.41 21.92
CA GLY A 185 -4.97 -14.96 21.73
C GLY A 185 -4.22 -15.68 20.61
N THR A 186 -4.79 -16.71 19.97
CA THR A 186 -4.21 -17.32 18.77
C THR A 186 -4.08 -16.30 17.63
N GLU A 187 -2.89 -16.21 17.07
CA GLU A 187 -2.58 -15.36 15.92
C GLU A 187 -3.02 -16.03 14.61
N VAL A 188 -3.47 -15.22 13.67
CA VAL A 188 -4.03 -15.65 12.39
C VAL A 188 -3.47 -14.75 11.30
N PHE A 189 -2.81 -15.36 10.30
CA PHE A 189 -2.32 -14.67 9.12
C PHE A 189 -3.31 -14.87 7.97
N PRO A 190 -4.01 -13.81 7.53
CA PRO A 190 -4.86 -13.89 6.35
C PRO A 190 -3.98 -13.87 5.09
N MET A 191 -3.78 -15.02 4.44
CA MET A 191 -2.95 -15.13 3.24
C MET A 191 -3.61 -14.42 2.03
N LEU A 192 -3.61 -13.09 2.00
CA LEU A 192 -4.25 -12.26 0.96
C LEU A 192 -3.75 -12.62 -0.44
N GLY A 193 -2.46 -12.88 -0.58
CA GLY A 193 -1.84 -13.29 -1.84
C GLY A 193 -2.39 -14.62 -2.39
N SER A 194 -2.93 -15.49 -1.54
CA SER A 194 -3.63 -16.71 -1.98
C SER A 194 -5.00 -16.39 -2.58
N VAL A 195 -5.69 -15.38 -2.03
CA VAL A 195 -7.01 -14.93 -2.51
C VAL A 195 -6.85 -14.18 -3.84
N LEU A 196 -5.87 -13.26 -3.92
CA LEU A 196 -5.54 -12.50 -5.13
C LEU A 196 -5.07 -13.38 -6.30
N ARG A 197 -4.76 -14.65 -6.04
CA ARG A 197 -4.34 -15.65 -7.04
C ARG A 197 -5.24 -16.90 -7.04
N ASP A 198 -6.44 -16.82 -6.45
CA ASP A 198 -7.36 -17.96 -6.45
C ASP A 198 -7.83 -18.27 -7.88
N PRO A 199 -7.52 -19.46 -8.44
CA PRO A 199 -7.89 -19.81 -9.81
C PRO A 199 -9.40 -19.94 -10.02
N LYS A 200 -10.21 -19.98 -8.95
CA LYS A 200 -11.68 -19.93 -9.06
C LYS A 200 -12.18 -18.55 -9.46
N PHE A 201 -11.42 -17.50 -9.14
CA PHE A 201 -11.79 -16.10 -9.40
C PHE A 201 -11.02 -15.50 -10.57
N PHE A 202 -9.83 -16.01 -10.88
CA PHE A 202 -8.95 -15.50 -11.94
C PHE A 202 -8.48 -16.64 -12.84
N SER A 203 -8.76 -16.56 -14.15
CA SER A 203 -8.47 -17.63 -15.11
C SER A 203 -6.97 -17.86 -15.35
N ASN A 204 -6.14 -16.82 -15.23
CA ASN A 204 -4.67 -16.91 -15.31
C ASN A 204 -4.02 -16.14 -14.15
N PRO A 205 -4.11 -16.65 -12.91
CA PRO A 205 -3.82 -15.87 -11.70
C PRO A 205 -2.35 -15.46 -11.57
N ARG A 206 -1.44 -16.06 -12.34
CA ARG A 206 -0.02 -15.75 -12.35
C ARG A 206 0.38 -14.71 -13.40
N ASP A 207 -0.51 -14.38 -14.32
CA ASP A 207 -0.23 -13.44 -15.40
C ASP A 207 -0.79 -12.06 -15.05
N PHE A 208 -0.15 -11.01 -15.58
CA PHE A 208 -0.70 -9.66 -15.53
C PHE A 208 -1.68 -9.49 -16.69
N HIS A 209 -2.98 -9.47 -16.39
CA HIS A 209 -4.05 -9.49 -17.38
C HIS A 209 -5.24 -8.62 -16.95
N PRO A 210 -5.34 -7.35 -17.39
CA PRO A 210 -6.40 -6.43 -16.96
C PRO A 210 -7.83 -6.95 -17.20
N GLN A 211 -8.03 -7.88 -18.15
CA GLN A 211 -9.31 -8.53 -18.40
C GLN A 211 -9.84 -9.33 -17.19
N HIS A 212 -9.02 -9.65 -16.19
CA HIS A 212 -9.50 -10.17 -14.90
C HIS A 212 -10.55 -9.26 -14.23
N PHE A 213 -10.51 -7.96 -14.54
CA PHE A 213 -11.40 -6.94 -13.98
C PHE A 213 -12.31 -6.30 -15.04
N LEU A 214 -12.51 -6.96 -16.18
CA LEU A 214 -13.43 -6.52 -17.23
C LEU A 214 -14.48 -7.60 -17.51
N ASP A 215 -15.70 -7.16 -17.82
CA ASP A 215 -16.73 -8.05 -18.37
C ASP A 215 -16.63 -8.18 -19.90
N GLU A 216 -17.54 -8.96 -20.50
CA GLU A 216 -17.59 -9.20 -21.94
C GLU A 216 -17.83 -7.92 -22.77
N ASN A 217 -18.38 -6.87 -22.15
CA ASN A 217 -18.63 -5.56 -22.78
C ASN A 217 -17.50 -4.55 -22.51
N GLY A 218 -16.39 -4.99 -21.88
CA GLY A 218 -15.28 -4.13 -21.50
C GLY A 218 -15.61 -3.16 -20.36
N GLN A 219 -16.67 -3.40 -19.59
CA GLN A 219 -16.99 -2.63 -18.41
C GLN A 219 -16.25 -3.17 -17.19
N PHE A 220 -15.95 -2.30 -16.24
CA PHE A 220 -15.25 -2.68 -15.02
C PHE A 220 -16.06 -3.68 -14.19
N LYS A 221 -15.45 -4.81 -13.85
CA LYS A 221 -16.04 -5.89 -13.08
C LYS A 221 -15.29 -6.07 -11.77
N LYS A 222 -16.01 -5.95 -10.65
CA LYS A 222 -15.48 -6.25 -9.32
C LYS A 222 -15.33 -7.76 -9.11
N SER A 223 -14.36 -8.15 -8.28
CA SER A 223 -14.16 -9.53 -7.84
C SER A 223 -14.12 -9.55 -6.31
N ASP A 224 -14.85 -10.49 -5.69
CA ASP A 224 -14.81 -10.69 -4.23
C ASP A 224 -13.42 -11.15 -3.75
N ALA A 225 -12.60 -11.69 -4.65
CA ALA A 225 -11.22 -12.05 -4.37
C ALA A 225 -10.24 -10.87 -4.46
N PHE A 226 -10.70 -9.67 -4.81
CA PHE A 226 -9.88 -8.46 -4.81
C PHE A 226 -9.79 -7.85 -3.41
N VAL A 227 -8.82 -8.36 -2.62
CA VAL A 227 -8.64 -8.00 -1.21
C VAL A 227 -7.26 -7.44 -0.85
N PRO A 228 -6.62 -6.56 -1.68
CA PRO A 228 -5.29 -6.03 -1.36
C PRO A 228 -5.29 -5.12 -0.11
N PHE A 229 -6.47 -4.65 0.31
CA PHE A 229 -6.69 -3.81 1.48
C PHE A 229 -7.21 -4.59 2.70
N SER A 230 -7.16 -5.93 2.66
CA SER A 230 -7.83 -6.81 3.63
C SER A 230 -9.36 -6.60 3.65
N ILE A 231 -10.06 -7.31 4.53
CA ILE A 231 -11.51 -7.22 4.73
C ILE A 231 -11.87 -7.34 6.22
N GLY A 232 -13.12 -7.01 6.57
CA GLY A 232 -13.64 -7.13 7.93
C GLY A 232 -13.34 -5.91 8.79
N LYS A 233 -13.33 -6.06 10.11
CA LYS A 233 -13.28 -4.92 11.06
C LYS A 233 -11.97 -4.12 11.04
N TRP A 234 -10.87 -4.75 10.64
CA TRP A 234 -9.53 -4.18 10.59
C TRP A 234 -9.02 -4.06 9.15
N TYR A 235 -9.95 -3.84 8.20
CA TYR A 235 -9.58 -3.50 6.82
C TYR A 235 -8.82 -2.17 6.78
N CYS A 236 -8.08 -1.93 5.70
CA CYS A 236 -7.33 -0.70 5.53
C CYS A 236 -8.28 0.51 5.42
N PHE A 237 -8.38 1.32 6.47
CA PHE A 237 -9.16 2.55 6.44
C PHE A 237 -8.59 3.60 5.47
N GLY A 238 -7.31 3.47 5.09
CA GLY A 238 -6.65 4.31 4.08
C GLY A 238 -7.00 3.95 2.63
N GLU A 239 -7.82 2.92 2.38
CA GLU A 239 -8.17 2.44 1.04
C GLU A 239 -8.70 3.56 0.12
N GLY A 240 -9.57 4.43 0.63
CA GLY A 240 -10.13 5.53 -0.16
C GLY A 240 -9.06 6.49 -0.68
N LEU A 241 -8.13 6.88 0.20
CA LEU A 241 -7.00 7.74 -0.16
C LEU A 241 -6.07 7.02 -1.14
N ALA A 242 -5.68 5.78 -0.86
CA ALA A 242 -4.79 5.00 -1.72
C ALA A 242 -5.36 4.80 -3.13
N ARG A 243 -6.65 4.45 -3.27
CA ARG A 243 -7.29 4.32 -4.58
C ARG A 243 -7.30 5.64 -5.36
N MET A 244 -7.52 6.76 -4.68
CA MET A 244 -7.48 8.09 -5.28
C MET A 244 -6.05 8.44 -5.75
N GLU A 245 -5.05 8.22 -4.90
CA GLU A 245 -3.65 8.43 -5.24
C GLU A 245 -3.21 7.58 -6.43
N LEU A 246 -3.47 6.28 -6.41
CA LEU A 246 -3.12 5.37 -7.51
C LEU A 246 -3.73 5.83 -8.83
N PHE A 247 -5.01 6.20 -8.82
CA PHE A 247 -5.69 6.68 -10.02
C PHE A 247 -5.09 7.99 -10.51
N LEU A 248 -4.99 9.01 -9.65
CA LEU A 248 -4.55 10.35 -10.06
C LEU A 248 -3.07 10.36 -10.46
N PHE A 249 -2.20 9.68 -9.71
CA PHE A 249 -0.78 9.61 -10.06
C PHE A 249 -0.57 8.86 -11.37
N LEU A 250 -1.17 7.68 -11.54
CA LEU A 250 -0.99 6.90 -12.75
C LEU A 250 -1.53 7.62 -13.99
N THR A 251 -2.77 8.13 -13.92
CA THR A 251 -3.41 8.82 -15.05
C THR A 251 -2.72 10.12 -15.41
N ASN A 252 -2.30 10.92 -14.44
CA ASN A 252 -1.61 12.17 -14.71
C ASN A 252 -0.22 11.94 -15.33
N ILE A 253 0.51 10.93 -14.83
CA ILE A 253 1.80 10.54 -15.42
C ILE A 253 1.61 10.05 -16.86
N LEU A 254 0.69 9.11 -17.10
CA LEU A 254 0.46 8.54 -18.43
C LEU A 254 -0.18 9.55 -19.39
N GLN A 255 -0.92 10.55 -18.90
CA GLN A 255 -1.41 11.64 -19.74
C GLN A 255 -0.25 12.42 -20.38
N ASN A 256 0.84 12.63 -19.63
CA ASN A 256 1.95 13.48 -20.03
C ASN A 256 3.13 12.71 -20.63
N PHE A 257 3.29 11.43 -20.29
CA PHE A 257 4.48 10.66 -20.63
C PHE A 257 4.15 9.26 -21.12
N ARG A 258 4.99 8.76 -22.02
CA ARG A 258 5.13 7.35 -22.37
C ARG A 258 6.36 6.77 -21.69
N PHE A 259 6.27 5.53 -21.24
CA PHE A 259 7.38 4.85 -20.58
C PHE A 259 8.33 4.21 -21.58
N LYS A 260 9.63 4.33 -21.30
CA LYS A 260 10.68 3.65 -22.06
C LYS A 260 11.62 2.92 -21.12
N SER A 261 11.70 1.61 -21.30
CA SER A 261 12.70 0.76 -20.64
C SER A 261 14.03 0.79 -21.39
N PRO A 262 15.18 0.71 -20.70
CA PRO A 262 16.47 0.44 -21.34
C PRO A 262 16.58 -0.99 -21.90
N GLN A 263 15.67 -1.88 -21.53
CA GLN A 263 15.63 -3.28 -21.95
C GLN A 263 14.40 -3.55 -22.84
N LEU A 264 14.45 -4.62 -23.64
CA LEU A 264 13.28 -5.04 -24.40
C LEU A 264 12.18 -5.56 -23.45
N PRO A 265 10.89 -5.34 -23.74
CA PRO A 265 9.80 -5.80 -22.88
C PRO A 265 9.90 -7.28 -22.51
N LYS A 266 10.25 -8.16 -23.47
CA LYS A 266 10.42 -9.60 -23.22
C LYS A 266 11.45 -9.93 -22.12
N ASP A 267 12.46 -9.08 -21.93
CA ASP A 267 13.59 -9.31 -21.01
C ASP A 267 13.34 -8.66 -19.63
N ILE A 268 12.29 -7.84 -19.48
CA ILE A 268 11.90 -7.25 -18.19
C ILE A 268 11.44 -8.36 -17.24
N ASP A 269 12.15 -8.51 -16.12
CA ASP A 269 11.75 -9.41 -15.04
C ASP A 269 10.78 -8.70 -14.10
N VAL A 270 9.56 -9.25 -13.99
CA VAL A 270 8.49 -8.75 -13.12
C VAL A 270 8.35 -9.58 -11.84
N SER A 271 9.24 -10.55 -11.62
CA SER A 271 9.29 -11.30 -10.37
C SER A 271 9.75 -10.40 -9.21
N PRO A 272 9.23 -10.63 -7.99
CA PRO A 272 9.61 -9.83 -6.85
C PRO A 272 11.05 -10.15 -6.42
N LYS A 273 11.80 -9.11 -6.05
CA LYS A 273 13.13 -9.24 -5.44
C LYS A 273 13.05 -9.88 -4.05
N PHE A 274 12.03 -9.46 -3.28
CA PHE A 274 11.78 -9.95 -1.93
C PHE A 274 10.29 -10.20 -1.72
N VAL A 275 9.98 -11.27 -0.99
CA VAL A 275 8.62 -11.60 -0.53
C VAL A 275 8.73 -12.03 0.93
N GLY A 276 8.11 -11.24 1.80
CA GLY A 276 8.01 -11.50 3.23
C GLY A 276 6.77 -10.80 3.76
N PHE A 277 6.93 -9.87 4.70
CA PHE A 277 5.82 -8.99 5.10
C PHE A 277 5.25 -8.19 3.92
N ALA A 278 6.14 -7.76 3.02
CA ALA A 278 5.77 -7.08 1.79
C ALA A 278 6.36 -7.76 0.55
N THR A 279 5.76 -7.50 -0.61
CA THR A 279 6.28 -7.87 -1.93
C THR A 279 7.01 -6.68 -2.53
N ILE A 280 8.31 -6.83 -2.81
CA ILE A 280 9.16 -5.75 -3.30
C ILE A 280 9.62 -6.07 -4.73
N PRO A 281 9.34 -5.21 -5.73
CA PRO A 281 9.81 -5.43 -7.10
C PRO A 281 11.33 -5.31 -7.20
N GLY A 282 11.89 -5.90 -8.26
CA GLY A 282 13.27 -5.66 -8.68
C GLY A 282 13.59 -4.18 -8.85
N SER A 283 14.85 -3.81 -8.62
CA SER A 283 15.32 -2.46 -8.96
C SER A 283 15.42 -2.34 -10.48
N TYR A 284 14.88 -1.25 -11.03
CA TYR A 284 14.91 -0.98 -12.46
C TYR A 284 15.11 0.52 -12.71
N THR A 285 15.45 0.87 -13.94
CA THR A 285 15.51 2.25 -14.43
C THR A 285 14.59 2.41 -15.63
N MET A 286 14.10 3.63 -15.86
CA MET A 286 13.20 3.94 -16.96
C MET A 286 13.37 5.39 -17.39
N SER A 287 12.86 5.74 -18.57
CA SER A 287 12.75 7.12 -19.04
C SER A 287 11.28 7.49 -19.26
N PHE A 288 10.93 8.72 -18.90
CA PHE A 288 9.64 9.33 -19.18
C PHE A 288 9.76 10.16 -20.45
N GLN A 289 9.12 9.72 -21.54
CA GLN A 289 9.14 10.42 -22.82
C GLN A 289 7.87 11.27 -22.95
N PRO A 290 7.95 12.60 -23.08
CA PRO A 290 6.76 13.45 -23.23
C PRO A 290 5.85 13.03 -24.40
N ARG A 291 4.53 13.16 -24.22
CA ARG A 291 3.46 12.86 -25.19
C ARG A 291 2.86 14.10 -25.85
#